data_AF-A0A7M3NJW5-F1
#
_entry.id   AF-A0A7M3NJW5-F1
#
_cell.length_a   1.000
_cell.length_b   1.000
_cell.length_c   1.000
_cell.angle_alpha   90.00
_cell.angle_beta   90.00
_cell.angle_gamma   90.00
#
_symmetry.space_group_name_H-M   'P 1'
#
loop_
_entity.id
_entity.type
_entity.pdbx_description
1 polymer ?
#
loop_
_entity_poly.entity_id
_entity_poly.type
_entity_poly.pdbx_seq_one_letter_code
_entity_poly.pdbx_strand_id
1 'polypeptide(L)' 'VVPHPPLLPEYAEQAPYNVIVVELADAPRIRLVGNLVTGPGAALDSLSPDRIRIGAKVQAVFDGTGLPQWVLERP' A
#
# COMPACT_ATOMS: atom_id res chain seq x y z
N VAL A 1 7.46 -3.16 -3.38
CA VAL A 1 7.65 -4.22 -4.41
C VAL A 1 6.45 -4.19 -5.36
N VAL A 2 6.58 -4.71 -6.59
CA VAL A 2 5.46 -4.84 -7.54
C VAL A 2 5.09 -6.32 -7.65
N PRO A 3 3.79 -6.69 -7.65
CA PRO A 3 3.36 -8.06 -7.88
C PRO A 3 3.81 -8.57 -9.26
N HIS A 4 4.30 -9.81 -9.32
CA HIS A 4 4.74 -10.46 -10.56
C HIS A 4 3.77 -11.57 -11.01
N PRO A 5 3.62 -11.81 -12.32
CA PRO A 5 2.76 -12.87 -12.85
C PRO A 5 3.15 -14.29 -12.40
N PRO A 6 2.21 -15.26 -12.42
CA PRO A 6 0.80 -15.08 -12.73
C PRO A 6 0.02 -14.52 -11.53
N LEU A 7 -0.69 -13.42 -11.75
CA LEU A 7 -1.66 -12.90 -10.80
C LEU A 7 -3.01 -13.55 -11.07
N LEU A 8 -3.84 -13.66 -10.04
CA LEU A 8 -5.26 -13.95 -10.25
C LEU A 8 -5.86 -12.88 -11.18
N PRO A 9 -6.81 -13.23 -12.07
CA PRO A 9 -7.29 -12.34 -13.13
C PRO A 9 -7.67 -10.94 -12.64
N GLU A 10 -8.39 -10.86 -11.53
CA GLU A 10 -8.87 -9.61 -10.94
C GLU A 10 -7.72 -8.73 -10.45
N TYR A 11 -6.59 -9.33 -10.04
CA TYR A 11 -5.38 -8.59 -9.65
C TYR A 11 -4.51 -8.24 -10.86
N ALA A 12 -4.52 -9.07 -11.91
CA ALA A 12 -3.82 -8.76 -13.15
C ALA A 12 -4.40 -7.52 -13.84
N GLU A 13 -5.72 -7.34 -13.78
CA GLU A 13 -6.42 -6.15 -14.31
C GLU A 13 -6.01 -4.85 -13.62
N GLN A 14 -5.54 -4.92 -12.36
CA GLN A 14 -5.10 -3.76 -11.59
C GLN A 14 -3.60 -3.48 -11.74
N ALA A 15 -2.84 -4.36 -12.41
CA ALA A 15 -1.41 -4.21 -12.54
C ALA A 15 -1.03 -3.10 -13.55
N PRO A 16 0.04 -2.33 -13.28
CA PRO A 16 0.93 -2.43 -12.13
C PRO A 16 0.41 -1.66 -10.89
N TYR A 17 0.59 -2.25 -9.70
CA TYR A 17 0.33 -1.57 -8.42
C TYR A 17 1.42 -1.87 -7.40
N ASN A 18 1.52 -1.04 -6.37
CA ASN A 18 2.54 -1.21 -5.32
C ASN A 18 2.02 -2.10 -4.18
N VAL A 19 2.93 -2.85 -3.58
CA VAL A 19 2.72 -3.51 -2.29
C VAL A 19 3.86 -3.14 -1.36
N ILE A 20 3.53 -2.75 -0.13
CA ILE A 20 4.49 -2.37 0.91
C ILE A 20 4.33 -3.24 2.15
N VAL A 21 5.42 -3.35 2.92
CA VAL A 21 5.45 -3.95 4.24
C VAL A 21 5.75 -2.83 5.24
N VAL A 22 4.85 -2.64 6.19
CA VAL A 22 4.93 -1.56 7.19
C VAL A 22 5.21 -2.17 8.55
N GLU A 23 6.27 -1.71 9.20
CA GLU A 23 6.53 -1.99 10.61
C GLU A 23 5.78 -0.99 11.48
N LEU A 24 5.08 -1.46 12.51
CA LEU A 24 4.27 -0.60 13.38
C LEU A 24 5.15 0.16 14.38
N ALA A 25 4.90 1.46 14.52
CA ALA A 25 5.64 2.33 15.44
C ALA A 25 5.47 1.89 16.91
N ASP A 26 4.26 1.52 17.30
CA ASP A 26 3.93 1.15 18.69
C ASP A 26 4.19 -0.33 19.01
N ALA A 27 4.46 -1.15 17.98
CA ALA A 27 4.74 -2.57 18.13
C ALA A 27 5.89 -3.00 17.19
N PRO A 28 7.14 -2.63 17.52
CA PRO A 28 8.30 -3.04 16.75
C PRO A 28 8.33 -4.57 16.58
N ARG A 29 8.65 -5.05 15.38
CA ARG A 29 8.58 -6.45 14.90
C ARG A 29 7.22 -6.92 14.37
N ILE A 30 6.12 -6.21 14.62
CA ILE A 30 4.86 -6.48 13.91
C ILE A 30 4.90 -5.80 12.56
N ARG A 31 4.62 -6.55 11.50
CA ARG A 31 4.61 -6.06 10.11
C ARG A 31 3.27 -6.35 9.46
N LEU A 32 2.71 -5.34 8.82
CA LEU A 32 1.48 -5.45 8.06
C LEU A 32 1.77 -5.20 6.58
N VAL A 33 1.06 -5.93 5.72
CA VAL A 33 1.15 -5.80 4.26
C VAL A 33 -0.06 -5.03 3.77
N GLY A 34 0.15 -4.13 2.82
CA GLY A 34 -0.94 -3.43 2.15
C GLY A 34 -0.44 -2.55 1.01
N ASN A 35 -1.35 -1.78 0.43
CA ASN A 35 -1.04 -0.84 -0.65
C ASN A 35 -0.83 0.56 -0.10
N LEU A 36 0.13 1.29 -0.68
CA LEU A 36 0.30 2.72 -0.45
C LEU A 36 -0.50 3.49 -1.51
N VAL A 37 -1.47 4.27 -1.06
CA VAL A 37 -2.43 4.98 -1.91
C VAL A 37 -2.47 6.46 -1.53
N THR A 38 -3.10 7.30 -2.34
CA THR A 38 -3.24 8.74 -2.06
C THR A 38 -4.35 9.07 -1.07
N GLY A 39 -5.27 8.13 -0.81
CA GLY A 39 -6.37 8.29 0.14
C GLY A 39 -7.15 6.97 0.34
N PRO A 40 -8.07 6.91 1.32
CA PRO A 40 -8.86 5.71 1.60
C PRO A 40 -9.70 5.30 0.40
N GLY A 41 -9.58 4.04 -0.03
CA GLY A 41 -10.30 3.49 -1.18
C GLY A 41 -9.84 4.02 -2.54
N ALA A 42 -8.74 4.79 -2.60
CA ALA A 42 -8.19 5.23 -3.88
C ALA A 42 -7.64 4.04 -4.70
N ALA A 43 -7.50 4.24 -6.02
CA ALA A 43 -6.95 3.24 -6.92
C ALA A 43 -5.55 2.76 -6.46
N LEU A 44 -5.22 1.49 -6.70
CA LEU A 44 -3.98 0.88 -6.19
C LEU A 44 -2.70 1.44 -6.84
N ASP A 45 -2.84 2.05 -8.00
CA ASP A 45 -1.81 2.75 -8.78
C ASP A 45 -1.83 4.28 -8.57
N SER A 46 -2.68 4.79 -7.66
CA SER A 46 -2.86 6.22 -7.42
C SER A 46 -1.59 6.97 -7.00
N LEU A 47 -0.58 6.25 -6.49
CA LEU A 47 0.71 6.81 -6.13
C LEU A 47 1.80 6.40 -7.13
N SER A 48 2.48 7.39 -7.71
CA SER A 48 3.63 7.15 -8.58
C SER A 48 4.73 6.34 -7.85
N PRO A 49 5.29 5.29 -8.47
CA PRO A 49 6.38 4.49 -7.88
C PRO A 49 7.59 5.30 -7.43
N ASP A 50 7.89 6.42 -8.11
CA ASP A 50 9.05 7.26 -7.80
C ASP A 50 8.93 7.99 -6.46
N ARG A 51 7.70 8.11 -5.93
CA ARG A 51 7.41 8.69 -4.61
C ARG A 51 7.64 7.69 -3.47
N ILE A 52 7.76 6.40 -3.77
CA ILE A 52 7.86 5.34 -2.75
C ILE A 52 9.30 5.22 -2.27
N ARG A 53 9.50 5.35 -0.96
CA ARG A 53 10.82 5.27 -0.31
C ARG A 53 10.75 4.39 0.94
N ILE A 54 11.76 3.54 1.11
CA ILE A 54 11.91 2.75 2.34
C ILE A 54 12.20 3.71 3.50
N GLY A 55 11.54 3.50 4.63
CA GLY A 55 11.65 4.37 5.81
C GLY A 55 10.73 5.60 5.78
N ALA A 56 9.95 5.79 4.72
CA ALA A 56 8.89 6.81 4.71
C ALA A 56 7.83 6.49 5.76
N LYS A 57 7.37 7.51 6.50
CA LYS A 57 6.29 7.36 7.47
C LYS A 57 4.94 7.28 6.76
N VAL A 58 4.12 6.36 7.23
CA VAL A 58 2.78 6.09 6.68
C VAL A 58 1.77 5.99 7.81
N GLN A 59 0.52 6.32 7.48
CA GLN A 59 -0.62 6.19 8.36
C GLN A 59 -1.56 5.11 7.82
N ALA A 60 -2.09 4.27 8.71
CA ALA A 60 -3.14 3.33 8.35
C ALA A 60 -4.44 4.09 8.06
N VAL A 61 -5.07 3.75 6.95
CA VAL A 61 -6.45 4.13 6.62
C VAL A 61 -7.22 2.86 6.26
N PHE A 62 -8.54 2.95 6.23
CA PHE A 62 -9.39 1.80 5.90
C PHE A 62 -10.28 2.17 4.73
N ASP A 63 -10.39 1.27 3.76
CA ASP A 63 -11.33 1.44 2.66
C ASP A 63 -12.79 1.24 3.12
N GLY A 64 -13.73 1.32 2.18
CA GLY A 64 -15.16 1.13 2.46
C GLY A 64 -15.54 -0.27 2.95
N THR A 65 -14.63 -1.25 2.89
CA THR A 65 -14.84 -2.63 3.36
C THR A 65 -14.15 -2.91 4.71
N GLY A 66 -13.37 -1.96 5.22
CA GLY A 66 -12.58 -2.11 6.44
C GLY A 66 -11.22 -2.77 6.21
N LEU A 67 -10.77 -2.92 4.95
CA LEU A 67 -9.43 -3.43 4.67
C LEU A 67 -8.39 -2.31 4.89
N PRO A 68 -7.25 -2.63 5.54
CA PRO A 68 -6.21 -1.66 5.79
C PRO A 68 -5.46 -1.28 4.51
N GLN A 69 -5.31 0.03 4.31
CA GLN A 69 -4.45 0.66 3.31
C GLN A 69 -3.51 1.65 4.00
N TRP A 70 -2.55 2.20 3.25
CA TRP A 70 -1.57 3.14 3.79
C TRP A 70 -1.58 4.43 2.99
N VAL A 71 -1.41 5.56 3.66
CA VAL A 71 -1.14 6.87 3.04
C VAL A 71 0.16 7.44 3.60
N LEU A 72 0.87 8.26 2.83
CA LEU A 72 2.05 8.97 3.35
C LEU A 72 1.62 9.95 4.45
N GLU A 73 2.30 9.96 5.60
CA GLU A 73 2.01 10.90 6.70
C GLU A 73 2.28 12.35 6.29
N ARG A 74 3.21 12.57 5.34
CA ARG A 74 3.54 13.86 4.76
C ARG A 74 3.65 13.71 3.23
N PRO A 75 2.99 14.55 2.41
CA PRO A 75 2.94 14.43 0.95
C PRO A 75 4.29 14.49 0.24
#